data_AF-F6IFX5-F1
#
_entry.id   AF-F6IFX5-F1
#
_cell.length_a   1.000
_cell.length_b   1.000
_cell.length_c   1.000
_cell.angle_alpha   90.00
_cell.angle_beta   90.00
_cell.angle_gamma   90.00
#
_symmetry.space_group_name_H-M   'P 1'
#
loop_
_entity.id
_entity.type
_entity.pdbx_description
1 polymer ?
#
loop_
_entity_poly.entity_id
_entity_poly.type
_entity_poly.pdbx_seq_one_letter_code
_entity_poly.pdbx_strand_id
1 'polypeptide(L)'
;MSEVTNISQVEPFPQATRANSIAEELGKLLEVLKSEFPKAIKVFFEFDGKLKLHIDVRTGEEVSTAAARLGSLCGGIFNNIHNGATPHHPFFHRVTAEVHR
;
A
#
# COMPACT_ATOMS: atom_id res chain seq x y z
N MET A 1 33.35 38.99 -44.66
CA MET A 1 33.76 38.14 -43.51
C MET A 1 32.47 37.72 -42.84
N SER A 2 32.13 36.44 -42.94
CA SER A 2 30.83 35.91 -42.51
C SER A 2 31.03 35.17 -41.18
N GLU A 3 30.40 35.67 -40.10
CA GLU A 3 30.32 34.97 -38.82
C GLU A 3 29.39 33.76 -38.94
N VAL A 4 29.91 32.58 -38.60
CA VAL A 4 29.14 31.34 -38.49
C VAL A 4 28.80 31.17 -37.01
N THR A 5 27.58 31.57 -36.63
CA THR A 5 27.07 31.33 -35.28
C THR A 5 26.75 29.85 -35.13
N ASN A 6 27.57 29.14 -34.36
CA ASN A 6 27.40 27.73 -34.04
C ASN A 6 26.26 27.57 -33.01
N ILE A 7 25.11 27.05 -33.46
CA ILE A 7 23.95 26.76 -32.60
C ILE A 7 24.04 25.27 -32.21
N SER A 8 24.70 24.98 -31.10
CA SER A 8 24.57 23.66 -30.47
C SER A 8 23.32 23.64 -29.60
N GLN A 9 22.17 23.35 -30.21
CA GLN A 9 20.93 23.10 -29.52
C GLN A 9 20.95 21.66 -29.01
N VAL A 10 21.32 21.47 -27.74
CA VAL A 10 21.17 20.18 -27.06
C VAL A 10 19.73 20.12 -26.53
N GLU A 11 18.89 19.29 -27.14
CA GLU A 11 17.56 19.01 -26.59
C GLU A 11 17.72 18.38 -25.19
N PRO A 12 17.04 18.90 -24.15
CA PRO A 12 17.06 18.27 -22.84
C PRO A 12 16.44 16.88 -22.96
N PHE A 13 17.18 15.85 -22.54
CA PHE A 13 16.67 14.48 -22.48
C PHE A 13 15.33 14.45 -21.74
N PRO A 14 14.33 13.68 -22.23
CA PRO A 14 13.07 13.54 -21.53
C PRO A 14 13.36 13.07 -20.11
N GLN A 15 13.05 13.92 -19.15
CA GLN A 15 13.26 13.66 -17.74
C GLN A 15 12.38 12.46 -17.41
N ALA A 16 12.97 11.27 -17.29
CA ALA A 16 12.24 10.08 -16.93
C ALA A 16 11.48 10.39 -15.64
N THR A 17 10.14 10.35 -15.70
CA THR A 17 9.28 10.43 -14.52
C THR A 17 9.85 9.45 -13.51
N ARG A 18 10.44 9.94 -12.42
CA ARG A 18 11.01 9.05 -11.41
C ARG A 18 9.85 8.24 -10.88
N ALA A 19 9.81 6.95 -11.24
CA ALA A 19 8.88 6.03 -10.62
C ALA A 19 9.12 6.14 -9.11
N ASN A 20 8.04 6.31 -8.34
CA ASN A 20 8.15 6.30 -6.90
C ASN A 20 8.78 4.96 -6.49
N SER A 21 9.59 4.98 -5.44
CA SER A 21 10.08 3.71 -4.90
C SER A 21 8.90 2.90 -4.35
N ILE A 22 9.02 1.56 -4.36
CA ILE A 22 8.01 0.67 -3.76
C ILE A 22 7.72 1.08 -2.30
N ALA A 23 8.74 1.52 -1.56
CA ALA A 23 8.58 2.00 -0.19
C ALA A 23 7.68 3.25 -0.09
N GLU A 24 7.82 4.20 -1.02
CA GLU A 24 6.95 5.39 -1.07
C GLU A 24 5.52 5.03 -1.44
N GLU A 25 5.32 4.10 -2.38
CA GLU A 25 3.99 3.64 -2.78
C GLU A 25 3.28 2.91 -1.63
N LEU A 26 3.97 1.98 -0.97
CA LEU A 26 3.45 1.29 0.21
C LEU A 26 3.22 2.26 1.38
N GLY A 27 4.05 3.30 1.52
CA GLY A 27 3.88 4.36 2.51
C GLY A 27 2.57 5.12 2.31
N LYS A 28 2.29 5.57 1.08
CA LYS A 28 1.03 6.23 0.72
C LYS A 28 -0.18 5.32 0.97
N LEU A 29 -0.08 4.05 0.57
CA LEU A 29 -1.16 3.09 0.80
C LEU A 29 -1.39 2.85 2.29
N LEU A 30 -0.32 2.78 3.09
CA LEU A 30 -0.39 2.63 4.53
C LEU A 30 -1.09 3.83 5.21
N GLU A 31 -0.86 5.05 4.73
CA GLU A 31 -1.55 6.25 5.23
C GLU A 31 -3.06 6.17 4.96
N VAL A 32 -3.46 5.80 3.74
CA VAL A 32 -4.87 5.59 3.39
C VAL A 32 -5.49 4.53 4.31
N LEU A 33 -4.82 3.39 4.49
CA LEU A 33 -5.33 2.31 5.34
C LEU A 33 -5.45 2.74 6.81
N LYS A 34 -4.50 3.50 7.34
CA LYS A 34 -4.60 4.02 8.72
C LYS A 34 -5.77 5.00 8.88
N SER A 35 -6.05 5.80 7.86
CA SER A 35 -7.21 6.71 7.86
C SER A 35 -8.54 5.94 7.81
N GLU A 36 -8.59 4.84 7.05
CA GLU A 36 -9.78 3.99 6.91
C GLU A 36 -10.02 3.10 8.12
N PHE A 37 -8.96 2.73 8.85
CA PHE A 37 -9.01 1.86 10.02
C PHE A 37 -8.45 2.55 11.27
N PRO A 38 -9.06 3.63 11.78
CA PRO A 38 -8.50 4.43 12.88
C PRO A 38 -8.44 3.69 14.21
N LYS A 39 -9.20 2.60 14.38
CA LYS A 39 -9.18 1.74 15.58
C LYS A 39 -8.19 0.57 15.48
N ALA A 40 -7.54 0.40 14.33
CA ALA A 40 -6.56 -0.67 14.16
C ALA A 40 -5.39 -0.47 15.13
N ILE A 41 -4.97 -1.56 15.77
CA ILE A 41 -3.80 -1.60 16.65
C ILE A 41 -2.52 -1.55 15.82
N LYS A 42 -2.52 -2.25 14.69
CA LYS A 42 -1.39 -2.29 13.78
C LYS A 42 -1.88 -2.49 12.36
N VAL A 43 -1.27 -1.78 11.42
CA VAL A 43 -1.45 -1.96 9.99
C VAL A 43 -0.06 -2.07 9.39
N PHE A 44 0.21 -3.15 8.64
CA PHE A 44 1.51 -3.36 8.02
C PHE A 44 1.43 -4.30 6.82
N PHE A 45 2.44 -4.19 5.95
CA PHE A 45 2.64 -5.11 4.85
C PHE A 45 3.71 -6.14 5.21
N GLU A 46 3.53 -7.35 4.72
CA GLU A 46 4.49 -8.44 4.81
C GLU A 46 4.67 -9.05 3.42
N PHE A 47 5.92 -9.33 3.03
CA PHE A 47 6.23 -10.00 1.78
C PHE A 47 6.86 -11.36 2.06
N ASP A 48 6.17 -12.41 1.66
CA ASP A 48 6.63 -13.80 1.71
C ASP A 48 6.13 -14.52 0.44
N GLY A 49 6.82 -14.27 -0.67
CA GLY A 49 6.43 -14.70 -2.02
C GLY A 49 5.22 -13.96 -2.61
N LYS A 50 4.33 -13.45 -1.76
CA LYS A 50 3.22 -12.56 -2.09
C LYS A 50 3.19 -11.38 -1.12
N LEU A 51 2.74 -10.22 -1.60
CA LEU A 51 2.50 -9.07 -0.74
C LEU A 51 1.17 -9.26 0.00
N LYS A 52 1.23 -9.25 1.33
CA LYS A 52 0.08 -9.37 2.22
C LYS A 52 -0.08 -8.09 3.03
N LEU A 53 -1.32 -7.69 3.24
CA LEU A 53 -1.71 -6.67 4.20
C LEU A 53 -2.21 -7.36 5.47
N HIS A 54 -1.78 -6.87 6.62
CA HIS A 54 -2.27 -7.28 7.93
C HIS A 54 -2.83 -6.08 8.70
N ILE A 55 -4.03 -6.24 9.25
CA ILE A 55 -4.71 -5.28 10.12
C ILE A 55 -5.07 -5.98 11.43
N ASP A 56 -4.45 -5.55 12.52
CA ASP A 56 -4.73 -6.07 13.86
C ASP A 56 -5.79 -5.18 14.56
N VAL A 57 -6.83 -5.80 15.13
CA VAL A 57 -7.96 -5.13 15.82
C VAL A 57 -8.26 -5.82 17.16
N ARG A 58 -9.08 -5.17 18.02
CA ARG A 58 -9.34 -5.66 19.39
C ARG A 58 -10.54 -6.58 19.49
N THR A 59 -11.57 -6.39 18.66
CA THR A 59 -12.83 -7.13 18.80
C THR A 59 -13.19 -7.89 17.54
N GLY A 60 -13.95 -8.98 17.69
CA GLY A 60 -14.46 -9.74 16.55
C GLY A 60 -15.40 -8.93 15.64
N GLU A 61 -16.14 -7.96 16.20
CA GLU A 61 -16.95 -7.03 15.41
C GLU A 61 -16.07 -6.17 14.48
N GLU A 62 -14.98 -5.62 15.02
CA GLU A 62 -14.01 -4.83 14.24
C GLU A 62 -13.38 -5.64 13.10
N VAL A 63 -13.17 -6.95 13.28
CA VAL A 63 -12.65 -7.84 12.22
C VAL A 63 -13.61 -7.90 11.05
N SER A 64 -14.88 -8.17 11.31
CA SER A 64 -15.90 -8.31 10.27
C SER A 64 -16.10 -6.99 9.52
N THR A 65 -16.16 -5.87 10.25
CA THR A 65 -16.25 -4.54 9.64
C THR A 65 -15.01 -4.22 8.81
N ALA A 66 -13.81 -4.52 9.32
CA ALA A 66 -12.57 -4.25 8.60
C ALA A 66 -12.46 -5.09 7.32
N ALA A 67 -12.79 -6.38 7.38
CA ALA A 67 -12.79 -7.26 6.21
C ALA A 67 -13.76 -6.80 5.12
N ALA A 68 -14.99 -6.42 5.50
CA ALA A 68 -15.98 -5.91 4.55
C ALA A 68 -15.54 -4.59 3.89
N ARG A 69 -15.00 -3.65 4.70
CA ARG A 69 -14.49 -2.38 4.19
C ARG A 69 -13.32 -2.61 3.25
N LEU A 70 -12.37 -3.46 3.62
CA LEU A 70 -11.15 -3.71 2.87
C LEU A 70 -11.42 -4.20 1.44
N GLY A 71 -12.43 -5.05 1.23
CA GLY A 71 -12.79 -5.54 -0.11
C GLY A 71 -13.23 -4.46 -1.10
N SER A 72 -13.69 -3.30 -0.60
CA SER A 72 -14.11 -2.16 -1.42
C SER A 72 -13.04 -1.08 -1.59
N LEU A 73 -11.92 -1.16 -0.85
CA LEU A 73 -10.91 -0.12 -0.83
C LEU A 73 -9.95 -0.22 -2.02
N CYS A 74 -9.40 0.94 -2.40
CA CYS A 74 -8.32 1.06 -3.38
C CYS A 74 -8.64 0.37 -4.72
N GLY A 75 -9.90 0.35 -5.15
CA GLY A 75 -10.32 -0.27 -6.41
C GLY A 75 -10.37 -1.80 -6.37
N GLY A 76 -10.39 -2.43 -5.19
CA GLY A 76 -10.51 -3.89 -5.05
C GLY A 76 -9.19 -4.65 -5.17
N ILE A 77 -8.05 -3.98 -4.96
CA ILE A 77 -6.71 -4.60 -4.99
C ILE A 77 -6.47 -5.61 -3.87
N PHE A 78 -7.30 -5.61 -2.83
CA PHE A 78 -7.22 -6.53 -1.70
C PHE A 78 -8.14 -7.71 -1.93
N ASN A 79 -7.56 -8.92 -2.04
CA ASN A 79 -8.31 -10.15 -2.24
C ASN A 79 -7.85 -11.23 -1.25
N ASN A 80 -8.43 -12.43 -1.35
CA ASN A 80 -8.16 -13.55 -0.43
C ASN A 80 -8.24 -13.13 1.05
N ILE A 81 -9.23 -12.28 1.35
CA ILE A 81 -9.43 -11.68 2.67
C ILE A 81 -9.85 -12.78 3.64
N HIS A 82 -9.09 -12.95 4.72
CA HIS A 82 -9.38 -13.90 5.78
C HIS A 82 -9.11 -13.29 7.14
N ASN A 83 -9.75 -13.87 8.16
CA ASN A 83 -9.56 -13.48 9.55
C ASN A 83 -8.85 -14.58 10.33
N GLY A 84 -8.14 -14.19 11.37
CA GLY A 84 -7.39 -15.11 12.22
C GLY A 84 -6.94 -14.48 13.52
N ALA A 85 -6.17 -15.25 14.29
CA ALA A 85 -5.52 -14.74 15.49
C ALA A 85 -4.27 -13.93 15.13
N THR A 86 -3.97 -12.92 15.94
CA THR A 86 -2.69 -12.21 15.85
C THR A 86 -1.61 -13.06 16.55
N PRO A 87 -0.47 -13.39 15.89
CA PRO A 87 0.61 -14.14 16.53
C PRO A 87 1.11 -13.43 17.80
N HIS A 88 1.34 -14.18 18.87
CA HIS A 88 1.78 -13.67 20.19
C HIS A 88 0.80 -12.71 20.90
N HIS A 89 -0.41 -12.51 20.37
CA HIS A 89 -1.41 -11.62 20.95
C HIS A 89 -2.80 -12.30 20.99
N PRO A 90 -3.11 -13.09 22.04
CA PRO A 90 -4.30 -13.95 22.09
C PRO A 90 -5.63 -13.20 22.13
N PHE A 91 -5.61 -11.90 22.48
CA PHE A 91 -6.79 -11.05 22.54
C PHE A 91 -6.95 -10.14 21.32
N PHE A 92 -6.05 -10.23 20.35
CA PHE A 92 -6.15 -9.48 19.11
C PHE A 92 -6.58 -10.40 17.99
N HIS A 93 -7.25 -9.79 17.04
CA HIS A 93 -7.67 -10.44 15.83
C HIS A 93 -7.00 -9.76 14.65
N ARG A 94 -6.78 -10.55 13.59
CA ARG A 94 -6.11 -10.09 12.38
C ARG A 94 -7.00 -10.28 11.18
N VAL A 95 -7.16 -9.23 10.38
CA VAL A 95 -7.58 -9.33 8.99
C VAL A 95 -6.33 -9.39 8.13
N THR A 96 -6.27 -10.37 7.25
CA THR A 96 -5.19 -10.52 6.27
C THR A 96 -5.78 -10.52 4.87
N ALA A 97 -5.12 -9.83 3.94
CA ALA A 97 -5.47 -9.84 2.52
C ALA A 97 -4.21 -9.97 1.67
N GLU A 98 -4.32 -10.61 0.50
CA GLU A 98 -3.31 -10.52 -0.54
C GLU A 98 -3.50 -9.23 -1.34
N VAL A 99 -2.41 -8.58 -1.71
CA VAL A 99 -2.41 -7.37 -2.53
C VAL A 99 -2.13 -7.77 -3.98
N HIS A 100 -3.07 -7.50 -4.86
CA HIS A 100 -2.96 -7.76 -6.30
C HIS A 100 -2.97 -6.45 -7.07
N ARG A 101 -2.29 -6.45 -8.23
CA ARG A 101 -2.19 -5.30 -9.12
C ARG A 101 -3.27 -5.34 -10.19
#